data_AF-A0A2G9UE17-F1
#
_entry.id   AF-A0A2G9UE17-F1
#
_cell.length_a   1.000
_cell.length_b   1.000
_cell.length_c   1.000
_cell.angle_alpha   90.00
_cell.angle_beta   90.00
_cell.angle_gamma   90.00
#
_symmetry.space_group_name_H-M   'P 1'
#
loop_
_entity.id
_entity.type
_entity.pdbx_description
1 polymer ?
#
loop_
_entity_poly.entity_id
_entity_poly.type
_entity_poly.pdbx_seq_one_letter_code
_entity_poly.pdbx_strand_id
1 'polypeptide(L)'
;MKDCVRTATAHNATLMSNGLMHLGTTCDDFLRDNLDWISKATNWNKFNAVATLGLIHKGHESAAMKLLDPYLPKTEPDQYGFKEGGSLFALGLIHANHGTADCVKYLREQLSAAQTSAVRHGACLGLGLAAMGTQNQDVYLQLRDALYLDDAVSGEAAGLAMGLVMVGSLNSAAFQDMVQYTCDTQHDKIQRGLRTGISLLAYGRQDEAESYIAQLVDVKSNAMLRSTGIAMMSMAYVGSGRANVVSRLLEKVATDPNNDVKRFAVMGIGFLLSNNPAICKDYVGMLVEHFNSHVRYGAAMALGIACAGTGYKEAISLLEPLLSAKENYVRQGAVIALSFIYVQQTDVGCPKVGEFRKQLTKMTTEKGEDSMAKFGAIIAQGILDVGGRNMTIALHNRSGTIDMGGVVGMMAFQQFWYWHSMVPFISLACKPTCLIALTKDLQMPKIEFKCNARASLFAYPPPLESKKKEEHEKVETAVLSITHKKKPAKKGEEKMEVDEEPKPAKEEEKKPVPDNEPPTHTIENPARVVRLQLKTLSMMENSRYKPVKSVTYGGIIMLLDRTPDQKAELVVQAVAGGTTLDPAAPEKQPHSTFEIDLKDY
;
A
#
# COMPACT_ATOMS: atom_id res chain seq x y z
N MET A 1 -6.13 -17.11 0.65
CA MET A 1 -4.71 -16.90 1.00
C MET A 1 -4.34 -17.58 2.31
N LYS A 2 -5.01 -17.27 3.43
CA LYS A 2 -4.77 -17.85 4.77
C LYS A 2 -4.48 -19.37 4.75
N ASP A 3 -5.32 -20.16 4.09
CA ASP A 3 -5.23 -21.63 4.11
C ASP A 3 -3.98 -22.19 3.40
N CYS A 4 -3.31 -21.38 2.58
CA CYS A 4 -2.11 -21.77 1.84
C CYS A 4 -0.81 -21.34 2.55
N VAL A 5 -0.91 -20.52 3.60
CA VAL A 5 0.23 -19.89 4.27
C VAL A 5 0.79 -20.83 5.34
N ARG A 6 2.06 -21.23 5.17
CA ARG A 6 2.75 -22.14 6.09
C ARG A 6 4.06 -21.57 6.67
N THR A 7 4.52 -20.42 6.19
CA THR A 7 5.78 -19.79 6.63
C THR A 7 5.51 -18.51 7.41
N ALA A 8 6.38 -18.18 8.37
CA ALA A 8 6.27 -16.96 9.17
C ALA A 8 6.30 -15.68 8.31
N THR A 9 7.08 -15.67 7.22
CA THR A 9 7.15 -14.54 6.30
C THR A 9 5.86 -14.34 5.52
N ALA A 10 5.23 -15.44 5.06
CA ALA A 10 3.95 -15.37 4.37
C ALA A 10 2.79 -15.04 5.33
N HIS A 11 2.89 -15.44 6.60
CA HIS A 11 1.95 -15.03 7.67
C HIS A 11 1.96 -13.51 7.83
N ASN A 12 3.15 -12.93 8.00
CA ASN A 12 3.34 -11.49 8.08
C ASN A 12 2.82 -10.76 6.83
N ALA A 13 3.15 -11.27 5.63
CA ALA A 13 2.68 -10.70 4.37
C ALA A 13 1.15 -10.68 4.28
N THR A 14 0.48 -11.75 4.74
CA THR A 14 -0.98 -11.88 4.66
C THR A 14 -1.67 -10.89 5.58
N LEU A 15 -1.13 -10.65 6.78
CA LEU A 15 -1.62 -9.62 7.69
C LEU A 15 -1.49 -8.22 7.09
N MET A 16 -0.31 -7.89 6.55
CA MET A 16 -0.08 -6.62 5.87
C MET A 16 -0.99 -6.44 4.67
N SER A 17 -1.15 -7.50 3.85
CA SER A 17 -2.05 -7.50 2.70
C SER A 17 -3.51 -7.25 3.10
N ASN A 18 -3.99 -7.89 4.16
CA ASN A 18 -5.32 -7.62 4.72
C ASN A 18 -5.47 -6.15 5.15
N GLY A 19 -4.47 -5.60 5.85
CA GLY A 19 -4.47 -4.19 6.25
C GLY A 19 -4.51 -3.22 5.06
N LEU A 20 -3.87 -3.57 3.94
CA LEU A 20 -3.93 -2.78 2.70
C LEU A 20 -5.28 -2.91 2.00
N MET A 21 -5.84 -4.12 1.92
CA MET A 21 -7.16 -4.36 1.31
C MET A 21 -8.26 -3.60 2.05
N HIS A 22 -8.20 -3.56 3.38
CA HIS A 22 -9.20 -2.91 4.25
C HIS A 22 -8.79 -1.50 4.71
N LEU A 23 -7.82 -0.88 4.03
CA LEU A 23 -7.29 0.45 4.39
C LEU A 23 -8.41 1.48 4.53
N GLY A 24 -8.56 2.06 5.72
CA GLY A 24 -9.57 3.09 6.04
C GLY A 24 -11.03 2.62 6.07
N THR A 25 -11.29 1.30 5.98
CA THR A 25 -12.66 0.76 5.96
C THR A 25 -13.21 0.39 7.33
N THR A 26 -12.37 0.37 8.38
CA THR A 26 -12.71 -0.10 9.75
C THR A 26 -13.21 -1.55 9.86
N CYS A 27 -13.14 -2.33 8.79
CA CYS A 27 -13.50 -3.75 8.82
C CYS A 27 -12.32 -4.56 9.37
N ASP A 28 -12.43 -4.95 10.64
CA ASP A 28 -11.48 -5.81 11.35
C ASP A 28 -11.99 -7.24 11.54
N ASP A 29 -13.07 -7.62 10.84
CA ASP A 29 -13.71 -8.95 10.90
C ASP A 29 -12.69 -10.08 10.68
N PHE A 30 -11.81 -9.93 9.68
CA PHE A 30 -10.75 -10.92 9.45
C PHE A 30 -9.83 -11.10 10.66
N LEU A 31 -9.53 -10.02 11.41
CA LEU A 31 -8.67 -10.13 12.59
C LEU A 31 -9.43 -10.77 13.76
N ARG A 32 -10.70 -10.42 13.93
CA ARG A 32 -11.58 -10.97 14.98
C ARG A 32 -11.86 -12.46 14.80
N ASP A 33 -12.11 -12.89 13.56
CA ASP A 33 -12.44 -14.29 13.25
C ASP A 33 -11.23 -15.22 13.31
N ASN A 34 -10.00 -14.67 13.32
CA ASN A 34 -8.77 -15.44 13.15
C ASN A 34 -7.74 -15.19 14.26
N LEU A 35 -8.19 -14.86 15.48
CA LEU A 35 -7.32 -14.54 16.63
C LEU A 35 -6.31 -15.66 16.94
N ASP A 36 -6.73 -16.92 16.93
CA ASP A 36 -5.84 -18.09 17.15
C ASP A 36 -4.74 -18.22 16.09
N TRP A 37 -4.99 -17.68 14.89
CA TRP A 37 -4.01 -17.68 13.81
C TRP A 37 -3.05 -16.49 13.93
N ILE A 38 -3.52 -15.36 14.46
CA ILE A 38 -2.69 -14.16 14.70
C ILE A 38 -1.78 -14.36 15.91
N SER A 39 -2.28 -15.01 16.97
CA SER A 39 -1.51 -15.28 18.19
C SER A 39 -0.24 -16.11 17.96
N LYS A 40 -0.22 -16.89 16.86
CA LYS A 40 0.96 -17.64 16.38
C LYS A 40 2.09 -16.76 15.85
N ALA A 41 1.85 -15.47 15.61
CA ALA A 41 2.91 -14.53 15.24
C ALA A 41 3.94 -14.42 16.37
N THR A 42 5.22 -14.38 16.04
CA THR A 42 6.32 -14.20 16.98
C THR A 42 7.13 -12.94 16.67
N ASN A 43 7.75 -12.33 17.68
CA ASN A 43 8.66 -11.20 17.56
C ASN A 43 8.07 -10.03 16.72
N TRP A 44 8.79 -9.61 15.66
CA TRP A 44 8.41 -8.53 14.74
C TRP A 44 7.13 -8.79 13.95
N ASN A 45 6.70 -10.05 13.80
CA ASN A 45 5.40 -10.32 13.18
C ASN A 45 4.25 -9.92 14.12
N LYS A 46 4.44 -9.99 15.45
CA LYS A 46 3.46 -9.44 16.42
C LYS A 46 3.38 -7.92 16.30
N PHE A 47 4.54 -7.26 16.20
CA PHE A 47 4.61 -5.81 15.98
C PHE A 47 3.84 -5.40 14.72
N ASN A 48 4.10 -6.10 13.59
CA ASN A 48 3.44 -5.81 12.33
C ASN A 48 1.94 -6.14 12.37
N ALA A 49 1.52 -7.20 13.05
CA ALA A 49 0.10 -7.54 13.22
C ALA A 49 -0.67 -6.41 13.90
N VAL A 50 -0.11 -5.82 14.95
CA VAL A 50 -0.75 -4.67 15.63
C VAL A 50 -0.68 -3.41 14.75
N ALA A 51 0.45 -3.18 14.05
CA ALA A 51 0.59 -2.06 13.13
C ALA A 51 -0.48 -2.07 12.00
N THR A 52 -0.93 -3.24 11.56
CA THR A 52 -1.98 -3.35 10.54
C THR A 52 -3.35 -2.85 10.99
N LEU A 53 -3.63 -2.82 12.30
CA LEU A 53 -4.85 -2.15 12.80
C LEU A 53 -4.82 -0.66 12.46
N GLY A 54 -3.65 -0.02 12.53
CA GLY A 54 -3.47 1.37 12.14
C GLY A 54 -3.76 1.64 10.65
N LEU A 55 -3.54 0.64 9.79
CA LEU A 55 -3.94 0.72 8.38
C LEU A 55 -5.47 0.64 8.23
N ILE A 56 -6.10 -0.37 8.84
CA ILE A 56 -7.55 -0.61 8.72
C ILE A 56 -8.35 0.60 9.24
N HIS A 57 -7.91 1.20 10.34
CA HIS A 57 -8.58 2.32 11.00
C HIS A 57 -8.00 3.70 10.64
N LYS A 58 -7.25 3.79 9.54
CA LYS A 58 -6.67 5.05 9.09
C LYS A 58 -7.73 6.15 8.97
N GLY A 59 -7.45 7.34 9.52
CA GLY A 59 -8.33 8.50 9.49
C GLY A 59 -9.46 8.51 10.53
N HIS A 60 -9.57 7.49 11.39
CA HIS A 60 -10.61 7.42 12.43
C HIS A 60 -10.07 7.87 13.79
N GLU A 61 -9.93 9.19 13.97
CA GLU A 61 -9.25 9.79 15.12
C GLU A 61 -9.99 9.60 16.45
N SER A 62 -11.32 9.77 16.47
CA SER A 62 -12.10 9.75 17.72
C SER A 62 -12.17 8.37 18.39
N ALA A 63 -12.09 7.30 17.60
CA ALA A 63 -12.14 5.91 18.06
C ALA A 63 -10.75 5.28 18.23
N ALA A 64 -9.69 5.91 17.72
CA ALA A 64 -8.34 5.33 17.67
C ALA A 64 -7.81 4.91 19.04
N MET A 65 -7.88 5.81 20.03
CA MET A 65 -7.38 5.53 21.39
C MET A 65 -8.17 4.43 22.08
N LYS A 66 -9.51 4.43 21.94
CA LYS A 66 -10.38 3.40 22.53
C LYS A 66 -10.12 2.01 21.93
N LEU A 67 -9.89 1.96 20.62
CA LEU A 67 -9.59 0.72 19.91
C LEU A 67 -8.23 0.15 20.31
N LEU A 68 -7.22 1.02 20.44
CA LEU A 68 -5.84 0.62 20.71
C LEU A 68 -5.54 0.41 22.19
N ASP A 69 -6.40 0.87 23.10
CA ASP A 69 -6.25 0.73 24.56
C ASP A 69 -5.83 -0.68 25.04
N PRO A 70 -6.35 -1.80 24.49
CA PRO A 70 -5.91 -3.13 24.90
C PRO A 70 -4.45 -3.45 24.56
N TYR A 71 -3.87 -2.74 23.59
CA TYR A 71 -2.53 -2.97 23.04
C TYR A 71 -1.54 -1.84 23.38
N LEU A 72 -2.00 -0.73 23.97
CA LEU A 72 -1.13 0.36 24.39
C LEU A 72 -0.28 -0.06 25.60
N PRO A 73 0.89 0.56 25.80
CA PRO A 73 1.73 0.30 26.97
C PRO A 73 0.94 0.49 28.27
N LYS A 74 0.78 -0.59 29.05
CA LYS A 74 0.20 -0.56 30.40
C LYS A 74 1.31 -0.58 31.46
N THR A 75 0.93 -0.40 32.72
CA THR A 75 1.86 -0.32 33.86
C THR A 75 2.71 -1.58 34.02
N GLU A 76 2.26 -2.73 33.52
CA GLU A 76 3.03 -3.97 33.42
C GLU A 76 3.52 -4.16 31.98
N PRO A 77 4.79 -3.86 31.68
CA PRO A 77 5.33 -3.99 30.33
C PRO A 77 5.53 -5.46 29.96
N ASP A 78 5.14 -5.84 28.73
CA ASP A 78 5.54 -7.13 28.15
C ASP A 78 7.08 -7.19 28.01
N GLN A 79 7.68 -8.35 28.28
CA GLN A 79 9.14 -8.53 28.40
C GLN A 79 9.92 -8.00 27.17
N TYR A 80 9.30 -8.01 25.99
CA TYR A 80 9.90 -7.53 24.73
C TYR A 80 9.16 -6.35 24.08
N GLY A 81 7.94 -6.04 24.53
CA GLY A 81 7.12 -4.91 24.08
C GLY A 81 6.81 -4.79 22.58
N PHE A 82 6.73 -5.89 21.84
CA PHE A 82 6.41 -5.86 20.40
C PHE A 82 4.98 -5.38 20.11
N LYS A 83 4.00 -5.76 20.93
CA LYS A 83 2.60 -5.36 20.76
C LYS A 83 2.43 -3.86 20.99
N GLU A 84 3.06 -3.38 22.05
CA GLU A 84 3.06 -2.00 22.51
C GLU A 84 3.78 -1.08 21.51
N GLY A 85 4.94 -1.51 20.98
CA GLY A 85 5.57 -0.79 19.87
C GLY A 85 4.67 -0.75 18.63
N GLY A 86 4.02 -1.87 18.30
CA GLY A 86 3.12 -1.94 17.15
C GLY A 86 1.89 -1.04 17.29
N SER A 87 1.36 -0.87 18.50
CA SER A 87 0.21 0.01 18.77
C SER A 87 0.58 1.49 18.70
N LEU A 88 1.76 1.89 19.17
CA LEU A 88 2.26 3.25 19.01
C LEU A 88 2.49 3.61 17.53
N PHE A 89 3.01 2.66 16.74
CA PHE A 89 3.14 2.85 15.30
C PHE A 89 1.76 2.91 14.61
N ALA A 90 0.81 2.06 15.01
CA ALA A 90 -0.56 2.09 14.52
C ALA A 90 -1.24 3.44 14.81
N LEU A 91 -1.06 3.98 16.01
CA LEU A 91 -1.60 5.28 16.40
C LEU A 91 -1.07 6.40 15.48
N GLY A 92 0.24 6.41 15.21
CA GLY A 92 0.82 7.38 14.27
C GLY A 92 0.36 7.19 12.82
N LEU A 93 0.09 5.95 12.37
CA LEU A 93 -0.49 5.69 11.05
C LEU A 93 -1.92 6.23 10.92
N ILE A 94 -2.72 6.14 11.98
CA ILE A 94 -4.09 6.69 12.00
C ILE A 94 -4.07 8.22 11.92
N HIS A 95 -3.18 8.85 12.71
CA HIS A 95 -3.03 10.31 12.80
C HIS A 95 -1.99 10.89 11.83
N ALA A 96 -1.62 10.17 10.78
CA ALA A 96 -0.64 10.66 9.83
C ALA A 96 -1.11 11.98 9.16
N ASN A 97 -0.25 13.01 9.19
CA ASN A 97 -0.54 14.41 8.80
C ASN A 97 -1.62 15.16 9.60
N HIS A 98 -2.33 14.49 10.50
CA HIS A 98 -3.40 15.06 11.32
C HIS A 98 -3.10 14.84 12.81
N GLY A 99 -1.82 14.88 13.19
CA GLY A 99 -1.40 14.72 14.57
C GLY A 99 -2.03 15.79 15.45
N THR A 100 -3.06 15.42 16.21
CA THR A 100 -3.59 16.29 17.26
C THR A 100 -2.49 16.55 18.29
N ALA A 101 -2.48 17.75 18.88
CA ALA A 101 -1.47 18.12 19.88
C ALA A 101 -1.40 17.10 21.03
N ASP A 102 -2.55 16.53 21.40
CA ASP A 102 -2.66 15.49 22.43
C ASP A 102 -2.02 14.17 22.00
N CYS A 103 -2.22 13.72 20.75
CA CYS A 103 -1.59 12.51 20.23
C CYS A 103 -0.07 12.66 20.16
N VAL A 104 0.42 13.81 19.70
CA VAL A 104 1.86 14.09 19.64
C VAL A 104 2.44 14.13 21.05
N LYS A 105 1.78 14.80 22.00
CA LYS A 105 2.20 14.83 23.40
C LYS A 105 2.26 13.43 24.01
N TYR A 106 1.22 12.62 23.80
CA TYR A 106 1.18 11.23 24.27
C TYR A 106 2.33 10.40 23.70
N LEU A 107 2.57 10.46 22.38
CA LEU A 107 3.68 9.74 21.75
C LEU A 107 5.06 10.20 22.26
N ARG A 108 5.23 11.48 22.58
CA ARG A 108 6.45 12.00 23.21
C ARG A 108 6.64 11.46 24.62
N GLU A 109 5.59 11.43 25.44
CA GLU A 109 5.65 10.86 26.79
C GLU A 109 6.00 9.37 26.75
N GLN A 110 5.38 8.63 25.83
CA GLN A 110 5.67 7.20 25.63
C GLN A 110 7.09 6.96 25.12
N LEU A 111 7.63 7.82 24.24
CA LEU A 111 9.01 7.72 23.79
C LEU A 111 10.00 7.90 24.94
N SER A 112 9.75 8.86 25.83
CA SER A 112 10.57 9.08 27.03
C SER A 112 10.46 7.95 28.07
N ALA A 113 9.28 7.33 28.18
CA ALA A 113 9.04 6.22 29.11
C ALA A 113 9.50 4.85 28.56
N ALA A 114 9.83 4.76 27.27
CA ALA A 114 10.07 3.49 26.60
C ALA A 114 11.33 2.75 27.11
N GLN A 115 11.12 1.55 27.63
CA GLN A 115 12.19 0.70 28.17
C GLN A 115 12.78 -0.27 27.14
N THR A 116 11.98 -0.76 26.19
CA THR A 116 12.41 -1.73 25.17
C THR A 116 12.68 -1.04 23.82
N SER A 117 13.57 -1.64 23.02
CA SER A 117 13.88 -1.13 21.68
C SER A 117 12.68 -1.20 20.72
N ALA A 118 11.80 -2.19 20.89
CA ALA A 118 10.58 -2.33 20.08
C ALA A 118 9.57 -1.20 20.34
N VAL A 119 9.37 -0.83 21.62
CA VAL A 119 8.50 0.29 22.00
C VAL A 119 9.08 1.61 21.49
N ARG A 120 10.39 1.85 21.68
CA ARG A 120 11.07 3.04 21.12
C ARG A 120 10.94 3.11 19.60
N HIS A 121 11.15 1.99 18.90
CA HIS A 121 11.01 1.92 17.45
C HIS A 121 9.60 2.33 17.00
N GLY A 122 8.57 1.75 17.62
CA GLY A 122 7.18 2.09 17.35
C GLY A 122 6.82 3.54 17.68
N ALA A 123 7.29 4.04 18.82
CA ALA A 123 7.11 5.42 19.24
C ALA A 123 7.77 6.41 18.28
N CYS A 124 9.01 6.17 17.85
CA CYS A 124 9.71 7.01 16.88
C CYS A 124 8.97 7.06 15.54
N LEU A 125 8.58 5.91 14.98
CA LEU A 125 7.83 5.87 13.71
C LEU A 125 6.47 6.55 13.83
N GLY A 126 5.75 6.29 14.93
CA GLY A 126 4.44 6.89 15.17
C GLY A 126 4.51 8.41 15.35
N LEU A 127 5.48 8.89 16.14
CA LEU A 127 5.73 10.31 16.36
C LEU A 127 6.14 11.02 15.07
N GLY A 128 7.03 10.42 14.26
CA GLY A 128 7.44 10.95 12.97
C GLY A 128 6.28 11.10 11.98
N LEU A 129 5.36 10.13 11.97
CA LEU A 129 4.15 10.18 11.14
C LEU A 129 3.14 11.23 11.60
N ALA A 130 2.92 11.34 12.91
CA ALA A 130 1.99 12.31 13.49
C ALA A 130 2.49 13.75 13.34
N ALA A 131 3.80 13.97 13.52
CA ALA A 131 4.44 15.27 13.43
C ALA A 131 5.05 15.57 12.04
N MET A 132 4.61 14.85 11.00
CA MET A 132 5.17 14.97 9.65
C MET A 132 5.03 16.39 9.10
N GLY A 133 6.13 16.98 8.65
CA GLY A 133 6.16 18.33 8.06
C GLY A 133 5.90 19.49 9.03
N THR A 134 5.82 19.24 10.34
CA THR A 134 5.58 20.30 11.35
C THR A 134 6.81 21.15 11.62
N GLN A 135 8.01 20.66 11.30
CA GLN A 135 9.30 21.31 11.58
C GLN A 135 9.49 21.66 13.07
N ASN A 136 8.85 20.91 13.97
CA ASN A 136 8.96 21.14 15.40
C ASN A 136 10.34 20.70 15.92
N GLN A 137 11.11 21.66 16.41
CA GLN A 137 12.45 21.44 16.91
C GLN A 137 12.48 20.56 18.17
N ASP A 138 11.49 20.65 19.05
CA ASP A 138 11.45 19.86 20.28
C ASP A 138 11.28 18.36 19.98
N VAL A 139 10.43 18.04 19.00
CA VAL A 139 10.23 16.67 18.52
C VAL A 139 11.50 16.15 17.86
N TYR A 140 12.16 16.98 17.05
CA TYR A 140 13.43 16.62 16.42
C TYR A 140 14.52 16.32 17.46
N LEU A 141 14.69 17.18 18.46
CA LEU A 141 15.69 16.98 19.52
C LEU A 141 15.44 15.69 20.30
N GLN A 142 14.18 15.39 20.64
CA GLN A 142 13.84 14.15 21.33
C GLN A 142 14.13 12.91 20.49
N LEU A 143 13.86 12.95 19.17
CA LEU A 143 14.20 11.85 18.26
C LEU A 143 15.71 11.70 18.08
N ARG A 144 16.45 12.81 18.07
CA ARG A 144 17.92 12.79 18.03
C ARG A 144 18.50 12.18 19.31
N ASP A 145 17.94 12.50 20.47
CA ASP A 145 18.39 11.89 21.72
C ASP A 145 18.13 10.37 21.71
N ALA A 146 17.03 9.91 21.11
CA ALA A 146 16.78 8.49 20.89
C ALA A 146 17.74 7.84 19.89
N LEU A 147 18.22 8.58 18.88
CA LEU A 147 19.24 8.14 17.93
C LEU A 147 20.60 7.94 18.62
N TYR A 148 20.98 8.86 19.51
CA TYR A 148 22.25 8.84 20.24
C TYR A 148 22.35 7.73 21.30
N LEU A 149 21.25 7.03 21.60
CA LEU A 149 21.30 5.78 22.36
C LEU A 149 22.04 4.65 21.61
N ASP A 150 22.27 4.83 20.30
CA ASP A 150 22.98 3.91 19.40
C ASP A 150 22.41 2.48 19.37
N ASP A 151 21.13 2.31 19.67
CA ASP A 151 20.44 1.04 19.48
C ASP A 151 20.02 0.87 18.02
N ALA A 152 20.47 -0.23 17.41
CA ALA A 152 20.35 -0.45 15.98
C ALA A 152 18.90 -0.40 15.45
N VAL A 153 17.92 -0.83 16.23
CA VAL A 153 16.51 -0.91 15.80
C VAL A 153 15.81 0.43 16.00
N SER A 154 15.90 1.01 17.20
CA SER A 154 15.27 2.30 17.49
C SER A 154 15.93 3.44 16.71
N GLY A 155 17.25 3.38 16.47
CA GLY A 155 17.98 4.35 15.66
C GLY A 155 17.56 4.37 14.18
N GLU A 156 17.18 3.24 13.59
CA GLU A 156 16.62 3.20 12.21
C GLU A 156 15.30 3.98 12.14
N ALA A 157 14.42 3.78 13.12
CA ALA A 157 13.16 4.51 13.21
C ALA A 157 13.36 5.99 13.55
N ALA A 158 14.28 6.31 14.46
CA ALA A 158 14.61 7.68 14.83
C ALA A 158 15.14 8.46 13.63
N GLY A 159 16.09 7.90 12.88
CA GLY A 159 16.64 8.53 11.68
C GLY A 159 15.58 8.81 10.60
N LEU A 160 14.65 7.87 10.38
CA LEU A 160 13.52 8.09 9.48
C LEU A 160 12.56 9.17 10.03
N ALA A 161 12.20 9.09 11.31
CA ALA A 161 11.28 10.02 11.96
C ALA A 161 11.80 11.45 11.99
N MET A 162 13.10 11.67 12.24
CA MET A 162 13.75 12.98 12.14
C MET A 162 13.53 13.60 10.76
N GLY A 163 13.70 12.79 9.70
CA GLY A 163 13.42 13.22 8.33
C GLY A 163 11.94 13.50 8.07
N LEU A 164 11.01 12.70 8.63
CA LEU A 164 9.56 12.90 8.51
C LEU A 164 9.11 14.22 9.16
N VAL A 165 9.65 14.58 10.32
CA VAL A 165 9.32 15.85 11.00
C VAL A 165 9.82 17.06 10.21
N MET A 166 11.02 16.94 9.62
CA MET A 166 11.73 18.02 8.93
C MET A 166 11.59 17.98 7.40
N VAL A 167 10.58 17.28 6.85
CA VAL A 167 10.35 17.14 5.40
C VAL A 167 10.37 18.50 4.71
N GLY A 168 11.18 18.62 3.66
CA GLY A 168 11.24 19.81 2.82
C GLY A 168 11.71 21.08 3.52
N SER A 169 12.28 21.02 4.73
CA SER A 169 12.84 22.19 5.42
C SER A 169 14.23 22.58 4.91
N LEU A 170 15.03 21.59 4.48
CA LEU A 170 16.46 21.70 4.17
C LEU A 170 17.25 22.45 5.27
N ASN A 171 16.95 22.17 6.53
CA ASN A 171 17.66 22.78 7.66
C ASN A 171 19.12 22.30 7.70
N SER A 172 20.07 23.23 7.59
CA SER A 172 21.51 22.94 7.58
C SER A 172 21.99 22.25 8.85
N ALA A 173 21.45 22.62 10.01
CA ALA A 173 21.84 22.01 11.29
C ALA A 173 21.40 20.54 11.36
N ALA A 174 20.16 20.24 10.95
CA ALA A 174 19.65 18.88 10.90
C ALA A 174 20.42 18.03 9.87
N PHE A 175 20.74 18.60 8.70
CA PHE A 175 21.54 17.92 7.69
C PHE A 175 22.93 17.56 8.22
N GLN A 176 23.66 18.51 8.79
CA GLN A 176 25.02 18.28 9.30
C GLN A 176 25.04 17.25 10.44
N ASP A 177 24.10 17.37 11.38
CA ASP A 177 23.93 16.44 12.50
C ASP A 177 23.69 15.00 12.02
N MET A 178 22.73 14.81 11.10
CA MET A 178 22.42 13.48 10.55
C MET A 178 23.55 12.88 9.71
N VAL A 179 24.24 13.71 8.91
CA VAL A 179 25.37 13.26 8.09
C VAL A 179 26.56 12.87 8.96
N GLN A 180 26.88 13.68 9.97
CA GLN A 180 27.94 13.38 10.92
C GLN A 180 27.67 12.06 11.64
N TYR A 181 26.47 11.88 12.19
CA TYR A 181 26.13 10.65 12.89
C TYR A 181 26.11 9.42 11.97
N THR A 182 25.80 9.59 10.68
CA THR A 182 25.92 8.52 9.68
C THR A 182 27.37 8.02 9.51
N CYS A 183 28.36 8.91 9.66
CA CYS A 183 29.77 8.55 9.62
C CYS A 183 30.27 7.92 10.93
N ASP A 184 29.70 8.33 12.07
CA ASP A 184 30.17 7.91 13.39
C ASP A 184 29.64 6.51 13.77
N THR A 185 28.38 6.22 13.46
CA THR A 185 27.76 4.93 13.80
C THR A 185 28.29 3.77 12.94
N GLN A 186 28.46 2.61 13.57
CA GLN A 186 28.81 1.35 12.90
C GLN A 186 27.57 0.51 12.57
N HIS A 187 26.38 0.95 12.95
CA HIS A 187 25.15 0.21 12.75
C HIS A 187 24.52 0.52 11.39
N ASP A 188 24.59 -0.45 10.46
CA ASP A 188 23.97 -0.35 9.12
C ASP A 188 22.49 0.05 9.16
N LYS A 189 21.73 -0.43 10.15
CA LYS A 189 20.30 -0.09 10.32
C LYS A 189 20.11 1.41 10.54
N ILE A 190 20.93 2.01 11.39
CA ILE A 190 20.88 3.44 11.70
C ILE A 190 21.28 4.24 10.46
N GLN A 191 22.36 3.84 9.79
CA GLN A 191 22.78 4.47 8.53
C GLN A 191 21.67 4.43 7.45
N ARG A 192 20.90 3.33 7.37
CA ARG A 192 19.75 3.22 6.45
C ARG A 192 18.56 4.11 6.84
N GLY A 193 18.26 4.20 8.14
CA GLY A 193 17.25 5.12 8.66
C GLY A 193 17.60 6.58 8.35
N LEU A 194 18.84 6.96 8.63
CA LEU A 194 19.39 8.29 8.33
C LEU A 194 19.45 8.58 6.84
N ARG A 195 19.81 7.61 6.00
CA ARG A 195 19.75 7.77 4.54
C ARG A 195 18.38 8.24 4.09
N THR A 196 17.33 7.54 4.53
CA THR A 196 15.96 7.91 4.17
C THR A 196 15.61 9.25 4.79
N GLY A 197 15.94 9.47 6.06
CA GLY A 197 15.66 10.74 6.74
C GLY A 197 16.30 11.97 6.08
N ILE A 198 17.59 11.91 5.76
CA ILE A 198 18.35 12.97 5.05
C ILE A 198 17.72 13.23 3.68
N SER A 199 17.31 12.17 2.97
CA SER A 199 16.69 12.33 1.65
C SER A 199 15.37 13.12 1.71
N LEU A 200 14.60 12.98 2.79
CA LEU A 200 13.33 13.67 2.98
C LEU A 200 13.50 15.18 3.26
N LEU A 201 14.64 15.59 3.82
CA LEU A 201 14.94 17.02 4.05
C LEU A 201 14.96 17.82 2.75
N ALA A 202 15.39 17.20 1.65
CA ALA A 202 15.52 17.85 0.34
C ALA A 202 14.23 17.91 -0.47
N TYR A 203 13.13 17.34 0.03
CA TYR A 203 11.87 17.24 -0.72
C TYR A 203 11.44 18.58 -1.34
N GLY A 204 11.33 18.61 -2.67
CA GLY A 204 10.84 19.76 -3.44
C GLY A 204 11.78 20.96 -3.56
N ARG A 205 13.03 20.87 -3.05
CA ARG A 205 13.97 22.00 -2.99
C ARG A 205 14.82 22.21 -4.25
N GLN A 206 14.76 21.29 -5.22
CA GLN A 206 15.46 21.38 -6.51
C GLN A 206 16.92 21.86 -6.38
N ASP A 207 17.25 23.01 -6.98
CA ASP A 207 18.61 23.55 -7.08
C ASP A 207 19.22 23.92 -5.71
N GLU A 208 18.41 24.26 -4.71
CA GLU A 208 18.89 24.58 -3.35
C GLU A 208 19.56 23.36 -2.69
N ALA A 209 19.15 22.15 -3.07
CA ALA A 209 19.70 20.92 -2.53
C ALA A 209 21.03 20.52 -3.18
N GLU A 210 21.44 21.16 -4.28
CA GLU A 210 22.59 20.72 -5.09
C GLU A 210 23.91 20.75 -4.31
N SER A 211 24.14 21.80 -3.49
CA SER A 211 25.32 21.91 -2.65
C SER A 211 25.42 20.81 -1.59
N TYR A 212 24.27 20.33 -1.10
CA TYR A 212 24.19 19.25 -0.12
C TYR A 212 24.33 17.88 -0.78
N ILE A 213 23.75 17.71 -1.98
CA ILE A 213 23.87 16.48 -2.76
C ILE A 213 25.33 16.24 -3.18
N ALA A 214 26.03 17.28 -3.64
CA ALA A 214 27.44 17.18 -4.03
C ALA A 214 28.32 16.66 -2.88
N GLN A 215 28.11 17.17 -1.66
CA GLN A 215 28.82 16.72 -0.45
C GLN A 215 28.66 15.23 -0.16
N LEU A 216 27.57 14.60 -0.60
CA LEU A 216 27.29 13.19 -0.35
C LEU A 216 27.71 12.28 -1.51
N VAL A 217 27.50 12.73 -2.75
CA VAL A 217 27.74 11.95 -3.96
C VAL A 217 29.23 11.82 -4.29
N ASP A 218 30.04 12.82 -3.92
CA ASP A 218 31.46 12.88 -4.25
C ASP A 218 32.35 12.07 -3.28
N VAL A 219 31.77 11.53 -2.20
CA VAL A 219 32.48 10.70 -1.22
C VAL A 219 32.78 9.31 -1.78
N LYS A 220 34.01 9.15 -2.27
CA LYS A 220 34.46 7.88 -2.89
C LYS A 220 34.54 6.70 -1.92
N SER A 221 34.85 6.94 -0.65
CA SER A 221 35.11 5.89 0.35
C SER A 221 33.84 5.22 0.90
N ASN A 222 32.73 5.95 1.01
CA ASN A 222 31.53 5.46 1.71
C ASN A 222 30.33 5.30 0.77
N ALA A 223 29.93 4.05 0.52
CA ALA A 223 28.80 3.73 -0.34
C ALA A 223 27.44 4.17 0.24
N MET A 224 27.28 4.18 1.58
CA MET A 224 26.04 4.63 2.21
C MET A 224 25.79 6.11 1.98
N LEU A 225 26.82 6.96 2.10
CA LEU A 225 26.73 8.39 1.80
C LEU A 225 26.39 8.63 0.33
N ARG A 226 27.02 7.91 -0.60
CA ARG A 226 26.67 8.01 -2.03
C ARG A 226 25.23 7.60 -2.29
N SER A 227 24.75 6.52 -1.69
CA SER A 227 23.35 6.11 -1.81
C SER A 227 22.38 7.13 -1.20
N THR A 228 22.82 7.84 -0.15
CA THR A 228 22.07 8.94 0.47
C THR A 228 22.00 10.16 -0.41
N GLY A 229 23.11 10.55 -1.04
CA GLY A 229 23.12 11.62 -2.03
C GLY A 229 22.21 11.34 -3.22
N ILE A 230 22.15 10.09 -3.68
CA ILE A 230 21.25 9.67 -4.76
C ILE A 230 19.78 9.68 -4.32
N ALA A 231 19.48 9.18 -3.12
CA ALA A 231 18.15 9.26 -2.53
C ALA A 231 17.69 10.72 -2.38
N MET A 232 18.57 11.59 -1.88
CA MET A 232 18.34 13.03 -1.73
C MET A 232 18.12 13.71 -3.08
N MET A 233 18.91 13.40 -4.09
CA MET A 233 18.73 13.88 -5.46
C MET A 233 17.35 13.47 -6.02
N SER A 234 16.94 12.22 -5.75
CA SER A 234 15.63 11.71 -6.19
C SER A 234 14.47 12.48 -5.56
N MET A 235 14.59 12.85 -4.28
CA MET A 235 13.58 13.61 -3.51
C MET A 235 13.58 15.11 -3.81
N ALA A 236 14.74 15.69 -4.10
CA ALA A 236 14.86 17.11 -4.47
C ALA A 236 14.19 17.43 -5.80
N TYR A 237 14.32 16.54 -6.78
CA TYR A 237 13.88 16.76 -8.15
C TYR A 237 12.62 15.97 -8.54
N VAL A 238 11.85 15.46 -7.58
CA VAL A 238 10.62 14.68 -7.84
C VAL A 238 9.73 15.40 -8.83
N GLY A 239 9.25 14.69 -9.86
CA GLY A 239 8.32 15.24 -10.86
C GLY A 239 8.85 16.38 -11.73
N SER A 240 10.11 16.81 -11.57
CA SER A 240 10.69 17.92 -12.33
C SER A 240 11.04 17.55 -13.77
N GLY A 241 11.33 16.27 -14.04
CA GLY A 241 11.66 15.77 -15.36
C GLY A 241 12.95 16.31 -15.99
N ARG A 242 13.85 16.90 -15.21
CA ARG A 242 15.11 17.47 -15.73
C ARG A 242 16.05 16.39 -16.27
N ALA A 243 16.34 16.45 -17.57
CA ALA A 243 17.22 15.50 -18.26
C ALA A 243 18.64 15.45 -17.67
N ASN A 244 19.20 16.60 -17.28
CA ASN A 244 20.54 16.67 -16.67
C ASN A 244 20.68 15.80 -15.43
N VAL A 245 19.63 15.75 -14.59
CA VAL A 245 19.61 14.94 -13.36
C VAL A 245 19.46 13.46 -13.72
N VAL A 246 18.63 13.12 -14.71
CA VAL A 246 18.53 11.74 -15.23
C VAL A 246 19.89 11.25 -15.73
N SER A 247 20.61 12.05 -16.51
CA SER A 247 21.93 11.70 -17.02
C SER A 247 22.94 11.44 -15.90
N ARG A 248 22.93 12.26 -14.83
CA ARG A 248 23.79 12.04 -13.65
C ARG A 248 23.46 10.74 -12.91
N LEU A 249 22.17 10.41 -12.78
CA LEU A 249 21.74 9.14 -12.18
C LEU A 249 22.20 7.96 -13.04
N LEU A 250 22.03 8.02 -14.36
CA LEU A 250 22.48 6.99 -15.30
C LEU A 250 24.00 6.83 -15.30
N GLU A 251 24.76 7.93 -15.19
CA GLU A 251 26.21 7.88 -15.02
C GLU A 251 26.57 7.07 -13.77
N LYS A 252 25.93 7.33 -12.63
CA LYS A 252 26.18 6.56 -11.40
C LYS A 252 25.79 5.08 -11.52
N VAL A 253 24.74 4.74 -12.28
CA VAL A 253 24.40 3.34 -12.59
C VAL A 253 25.56 2.65 -13.33
N ALA A 254 26.18 3.36 -14.27
CA ALA A 254 27.30 2.82 -15.05
C ALA A 254 28.61 2.75 -14.23
N THR A 255 28.96 3.82 -13.50
CA THR A 255 30.30 4.00 -12.93
C THR A 255 30.48 3.47 -11.50
N ASP A 256 29.43 3.46 -10.67
CA ASP A 256 29.61 3.12 -9.26
C ASP A 256 29.94 1.62 -9.09
N PRO A 257 30.85 1.23 -8.18
CA PRO A 257 31.11 -0.18 -7.91
C PRO A 257 30.00 -0.86 -7.08
N ASN A 258 29.24 -0.10 -6.30
CA ASN A 258 28.29 -0.65 -5.33
C ASN A 258 26.88 -0.85 -5.93
N ASN A 259 26.35 -2.07 -5.79
CA ASN A 259 25.06 -2.45 -6.34
C ASN A 259 23.86 -1.75 -5.69
N ASP A 260 23.92 -1.42 -4.39
CA ASP A 260 22.85 -0.68 -3.72
C ASP A 260 22.74 0.74 -4.26
N VAL A 261 23.89 1.40 -4.48
CA VAL A 261 23.97 2.73 -5.10
C VAL A 261 23.33 2.69 -6.50
N LYS A 262 23.67 1.69 -7.32
CA LYS A 262 23.04 1.49 -8.64
C LYS A 262 21.53 1.31 -8.54
N ARG A 263 21.06 0.47 -7.61
CA ARG A 263 19.63 0.23 -7.42
C ARG A 263 18.89 1.51 -7.05
N PHE A 264 19.40 2.29 -6.10
CA PHE A 264 18.81 3.58 -5.71
C PHE A 264 18.84 4.60 -6.86
N ALA A 265 19.89 4.60 -7.68
CA ALA A 265 19.97 5.49 -8.84
C ALA A 265 18.87 5.21 -9.85
N VAL A 266 18.62 3.94 -10.19
CA VAL A 266 17.54 3.58 -11.11
C VAL A 266 16.17 3.86 -10.51
N MET A 267 15.95 3.53 -9.23
CA MET A 267 14.69 3.87 -8.54
C MET A 267 14.43 5.38 -8.53
N GLY A 268 15.48 6.19 -8.39
CA GLY A 268 15.41 7.65 -8.43
C GLY A 268 14.88 8.21 -9.74
N ILE A 269 15.16 7.56 -10.87
CA ILE A 269 14.62 7.92 -12.18
C ILE A 269 13.09 7.86 -12.17
N GLY A 270 12.51 6.86 -11.50
CA GLY A 270 11.05 6.71 -11.36
C GLY A 270 10.40 7.87 -10.59
N PHE A 271 11.05 8.38 -9.54
CA PHE A 271 10.56 9.54 -8.79
C PHE A 271 10.67 10.83 -9.61
N LEU A 272 11.79 11.03 -10.30
CA LEU A 272 12.07 12.19 -11.14
C LEU A 272 11.11 12.30 -12.34
N LEU A 273 10.81 11.16 -12.98
CA LEU A 273 9.95 11.08 -14.18
C LEU A 273 8.51 10.66 -13.88
N SER A 274 8.09 10.71 -12.62
CA SER A 274 6.73 10.35 -12.19
C SER A 274 5.60 11.17 -12.85
N ASN A 275 5.92 12.34 -13.43
CA ASN A 275 4.96 13.16 -14.17
C ASN A 275 4.77 12.70 -15.63
N ASN A 276 5.81 12.10 -16.23
CA ASN A 276 5.82 11.67 -17.64
C ASN A 276 6.21 10.19 -17.77
N PRO A 277 5.25 9.26 -17.65
CA PRO A 277 5.51 7.82 -17.68
C PRO A 277 6.14 7.32 -18.98
N ALA A 278 5.80 7.93 -20.13
CA ALA A 278 6.36 7.55 -21.44
C ALA A 278 7.89 7.75 -21.49
N ILE A 279 8.35 8.93 -21.06
CA ILE A 279 9.78 9.26 -21.01
C ILE A 279 10.50 8.33 -20.01
N CYS A 280 9.87 8.02 -18.87
CA CYS A 280 10.41 7.06 -17.91
C CYS A 280 10.64 5.70 -18.55
N LYS A 281 9.69 5.21 -19.35
CA LYS A 281 9.82 3.94 -20.05
C LYS A 281 10.98 3.95 -21.05
N ASP A 282 11.22 5.04 -21.77
CA ASP A 282 12.30 5.09 -22.75
C ASP A 282 13.69 5.06 -22.09
N TYR A 283 13.88 5.75 -20.96
CA TYR A 283 15.13 5.68 -20.20
C TYR A 283 15.34 4.34 -19.49
N VAL A 284 14.28 3.78 -18.92
CA VAL A 284 14.37 2.56 -18.09
C VAL A 284 14.30 1.28 -18.94
N GLY A 285 13.78 1.35 -20.17
CA GLY A 285 13.62 0.19 -21.06
C GLY A 285 14.89 -0.62 -21.25
N MET A 286 16.03 0.03 -21.52
CA MET A 286 17.32 -0.65 -21.64
C MET A 286 17.84 -1.21 -20.30
N LEU A 287 17.44 -0.62 -19.17
CA LEU A 287 17.90 -1.03 -17.83
C LEU A 287 17.21 -2.29 -17.34
N VAL A 288 16.02 -2.61 -17.87
CA VAL A 288 15.27 -3.84 -17.56
C VAL A 288 16.03 -5.09 -18.01
N GLU A 289 16.78 -5.00 -19.11
CA GLU A 289 17.56 -6.10 -19.69
C GLU A 289 19.01 -6.14 -19.20
N HIS A 290 19.38 -5.23 -18.30
CA HIS A 290 20.75 -5.09 -17.82
C HIS A 290 21.23 -6.36 -17.08
N PHE A 291 22.50 -6.74 -17.27
CA PHE A 291 23.08 -7.97 -16.68
C PHE A 291 23.00 -7.99 -15.14
N ASN A 292 23.14 -6.83 -14.51
CA ASN A 292 23.08 -6.70 -13.05
C ASN A 292 21.63 -6.75 -12.54
N SER A 293 21.34 -7.79 -11.74
CA SER A 293 20.04 -8.04 -11.14
C SER A 293 19.54 -6.93 -10.21
N HIS A 294 20.44 -6.18 -9.54
CA HIS A 294 20.05 -5.01 -8.74
C HIS A 294 19.52 -3.86 -9.60
N VAL A 295 20.12 -3.66 -10.78
CA VAL A 295 19.67 -2.67 -11.77
C VAL A 295 18.30 -3.07 -12.33
N ARG A 296 18.11 -4.36 -12.65
CA ARG A 296 16.80 -4.89 -13.12
C ARG A 296 15.70 -4.70 -12.08
N TYR A 297 15.98 -4.97 -10.81
CA TYR A 297 15.03 -4.68 -9.73
C TYR A 297 14.71 -3.18 -9.62
N GLY A 298 15.74 -2.32 -9.64
CA GLY A 298 15.57 -0.88 -9.59
C GLY A 298 14.73 -0.36 -10.77
N ALA A 299 14.96 -0.92 -11.96
CA ALA A 299 14.21 -0.62 -13.19
C ALA A 299 12.73 -1.03 -13.06
N ALA A 300 12.48 -2.22 -12.51
CA ALA A 300 11.12 -2.67 -12.25
C ALA A 300 10.36 -1.70 -11.32
N MET A 301 10.97 -1.37 -10.19
CA MET A 301 10.37 -0.45 -9.23
C MET A 301 10.22 0.98 -9.78
N ALA A 302 11.16 1.46 -10.59
CA ALA A 302 11.07 2.77 -11.24
C ALA A 302 9.87 2.86 -12.20
N LEU A 303 9.66 1.82 -13.03
CA LEU A 303 8.49 1.71 -13.89
C LEU A 303 7.19 1.62 -13.08
N GLY A 304 7.19 0.84 -12.00
CA GLY A 304 6.04 0.73 -11.10
C GLY A 304 5.64 2.07 -10.45
N ILE A 305 6.62 2.84 -9.97
CA ILE A 305 6.43 4.16 -9.35
C ILE A 305 5.92 5.17 -10.39
N ALA A 306 6.57 5.26 -11.56
CA ALA A 306 6.23 6.25 -12.58
C ALA A 306 4.88 5.95 -13.27
N CYS A 307 4.57 4.68 -13.50
CA CYS A 307 3.36 4.25 -14.20
C CYS A 307 2.20 3.89 -13.25
N ALA A 308 2.29 4.20 -11.95
CA ALA A 308 1.28 3.83 -10.95
C ALA A 308 -0.14 4.32 -11.33
N GLY A 309 -1.11 3.40 -11.33
CA GLY A 309 -2.52 3.69 -11.63
C GLY A 309 -2.83 4.10 -13.07
N THR A 310 -1.84 4.05 -13.99
CA THR A 310 -2.03 4.46 -15.40
C THR A 310 -2.47 3.33 -16.32
N GLY A 311 -2.13 2.07 -16.00
CA GLY A 311 -2.36 0.93 -16.89
C GLY A 311 -1.54 0.95 -18.18
N TYR A 312 -0.33 1.53 -18.15
CA TYR A 312 0.50 1.71 -19.35
C TYR A 312 0.97 0.37 -19.95
N LYS A 313 0.46 0.03 -21.14
CA LYS A 313 0.65 -1.28 -21.80
C LYS A 313 2.11 -1.61 -22.12
N GLU A 314 2.90 -0.62 -22.55
CA GLU A 314 4.31 -0.86 -22.88
C GLU A 314 5.14 -1.17 -21.64
N ALA A 315 4.89 -0.50 -20.51
CA ALA A 315 5.58 -0.81 -19.25
C ALA A 315 5.24 -2.23 -18.76
N ILE A 316 3.99 -2.66 -18.94
CA ILE A 316 3.56 -4.04 -18.62
C ILE A 316 4.38 -5.05 -19.43
N SER A 317 4.48 -4.86 -20.76
CA SER A 317 5.23 -5.77 -21.63
C SER A 317 6.72 -5.86 -21.29
N LEU A 318 7.32 -4.78 -20.75
CA LEU A 318 8.70 -4.80 -20.27
C LEU A 318 8.87 -5.53 -18.93
N LEU A 319 7.86 -5.50 -18.06
CA LEU A 319 7.92 -6.13 -16.73
C LEU A 319 7.58 -7.62 -16.74
N GLU A 320 6.77 -8.09 -17.70
CA GLU A 320 6.36 -9.49 -17.81
C GLU A 320 7.53 -10.49 -17.86
N PRO A 321 8.59 -10.26 -18.66
CA PRO A 321 9.76 -11.15 -18.68
C PRO A 321 10.45 -11.27 -17.31
N LEU A 322 10.40 -10.22 -16.49
CA LEU A 322 11.03 -10.23 -15.16
C LEU A 322 10.31 -11.15 -14.16
N LEU A 323 9.07 -11.56 -14.43
CA LEU A 323 8.34 -12.52 -13.59
C LEU A 323 8.96 -13.92 -13.64
N SER A 324 9.68 -14.23 -14.71
CA SER A 324 10.41 -15.50 -14.88
C SER A 324 11.91 -15.34 -14.61
N ALA A 325 12.34 -14.22 -14.02
CA ALA A 325 13.75 -13.99 -13.70
C ALA A 325 14.28 -15.03 -12.70
N LYS A 326 15.55 -15.42 -12.88
CA LYS A 326 16.24 -16.37 -12.00
C LYS A 326 16.29 -15.86 -10.56
N GLU A 327 16.52 -14.56 -10.37
CA GLU A 327 16.66 -13.93 -9.07
C GLU A 327 15.32 -13.62 -8.40
N ASN A 328 15.15 -14.10 -7.17
CA ASN A 328 13.90 -14.05 -6.43
C ASN A 328 13.43 -12.63 -6.11
N TYR A 329 14.38 -11.74 -5.81
CA TYR A 329 14.08 -10.33 -5.52
C TYR A 329 13.68 -9.56 -6.78
N VAL A 330 14.20 -9.93 -7.96
CA VAL A 330 13.76 -9.32 -9.23
C VAL A 330 12.32 -9.71 -9.51
N ARG A 331 11.96 -10.98 -9.31
CA ARG A 331 10.55 -11.44 -9.39
C ARG A 331 9.68 -10.69 -8.38
N GLN A 332 10.12 -10.55 -7.14
CA GLN A 332 9.41 -9.78 -6.10
C GLN A 332 9.15 -8.32 -6.54
N GLY A 333 10.17 -7.63 -7.05
CA GLY A 333 10.06 -6.26 -7.54
C GLY A 333 9.15 -6.13 -8.75
N ALA A 334 9.24 -7.07 -9.70
CA ALA A 334 8.38 -7.09 -10.89
C ALA A 334 6.89 -7.26 -10.50
N VAL A 335 6.61 -8.17 -9.57
CA VAL A 335 5.25 -8.43 -9.09
C VAL A 335 4.66 -7.21 -8.37
N ILE A 336 5.43 -6.53 -7.53
CA ILE A 336 4.99 -5.29 -6.84
C ILE A 336 4.85 -4.12 -7.84
N ALA A 337 5.77 -4.00 -8.80
CA ALA A 337 5.70 -2.95 -9.82
C ALA A 337 4.46 -3.11 -10.71
N LEU A 338 4.13 -4.34 -11.12
CA LEU A 338 2.92 -4.63 -11.87
C LEU A 338 1.66 -4.33 -11.06
N SER A 339 1.64 -4.63 -9.75
CA SER A 339 0.47 -4.28 -8.94
C SER A 339 0.26 -2.76 -8.85
N PHE A 340 1.33 -1.95 -8.79
CA PHE A 340 1.20 -0.49 -8.88
C PHE A 340 0.59 -0.02 -10.21
N ILE A 341 0.96 -0.63 -11.33
CA ILE A 341 0.42 -0.25 -12.65
C ILE A 341 -1.04 -0.68 -12.80
N TYR A 342 -1.39 -1.86 -12.29
CA TYR A 342 -2.74 -2.45 -12.39
C TYR A 342 -3.73 -1.96 -11.33
N VAL A 343 -3.30 -1.16 -10.35
CA VAL A 343 -4.20 -0.57 -9.34
C VAL A 343 -5.39 0.13 -10.02
N GLN A 344 -6.59 -0.23 -9.56
CA GLN A 344 -7.90 0.23 -10.08
C GLN A 344 -8.26 -0.13 -11.52
N GLN A 345 -7.40 -0.84 -12.26
CA GLN A 345 -7.71 -1.30 -13.60
C GLN A 345 -8.67 -2.51 -13.55
N THR A 346 -9.55 -2.60 -14.53
CA THR A 346 -10.53 -3.69 -14.70
C THR A 346 -10.10 -4.61 -15.84
N ASP A 347 -10.62 -5.84 -15.85
CA ASP A 347 -10.31 -6.83 -16.88
C ASP A 347 -10.77 -6.37 -18.28
N VAL A 348 -11.80 -5.53 -18.35
CA VAL A 348 -12.29 -4.94 -19.60
C VAL A 348 -11.32 -3.90 -20.15
N GLY A 349 -10.72 -3.07 -19.28
CA GLY A 349 -9.72 -2.07 -19.69
C GLY A 349 -8.37 -2.69 -20.05
N CYS A 350 -7.95 -3.71 -19.29
CA CYS A 350 -6.73 -4.45 -19.54
C CYS A 350 -6.93 -5.95 -19.22
N PRO A 351 -7.10 -6.82 -20.24
CA PRO A 351 -7.34 -8.26 -20.05
C PRO A 351 -6.24 -8.97 -19.24
N LYS A 352 -5.01 -8.43 -19.26
CA LYS A 352 -3.86 -8.94 -18.54
C LYS A 352 -4.01 -8.89 -17.02
N VAL A 353 -4.91 -8.07 -16.47
CA VAL A 353 -5.17 -8.00 -15.02
C VAL A 353 -5.68 -9.35 -14.48
N GLY A 354 -6.60 -9.99 -15.21
CA GLY A 354 -7.14 -11.30 -14.83
C GLY A 354 -6.08 -12.41 -14.88
N GLU A 355 -5.21 -12.38 -15.88
CA GLU A 355 -4.06 -13.31 -15.99
C GLU A 355 -3.06 -13.09 -14.86
N PHE A 356 -2.74 -11.84 -14.56
CA PHE A 356 -1.85 -11.47 -13.47
C PHE A 356 -2.37 -11.94 -12.12
N ARG A 357 -3.68 -11.85 -11.84
CA ARG A 357 -4.29 -12.38 -10.61
C ARG A 357 -4.16 -13.89 -10.48
N LYS A 358 -4.35 -14.62 -11.57
CA LYS A 358 -4.13 -16.08 -11.60
C LYS A 358 -2.67 -16.40 -11.33
N GLN A 359 -1.75 -15.65 -11.91
CA GLN A 359 -0.31 -15.80 -11.68
C GLN A 359 0.08 -15.53 -10.22
N LEU A 360 -0.43 -14.45 -9.61
CA LEU A 360 -0.23 -14.14 -8.19
C LEU A 360 -0.72 -15.27 -7.28
N THR A 361 -1.89 -15.83 -7.60
CA THR A 361 -2.46 -16.96 -6.86
C THR A 361 -1.56 -18.19 -7.00
N LYS A 362 -1.12 -18.51 -8.22
CA LYS A 362 -0.19 -19.61 -8.50
C LYS A 362 1.09 -19.46 -7.66
N MET A 363 1.79 -18.34 -7.77
CA MET A 363 3.02 -18.05 -7.01
C MET A 363 2.83 -18.17 -5.49
N THR A 364 1.65 -17.81 -4.97
CA THR A 364 1.34 -17.94 -3.54
C THR A 364 1.12 -19.39 -3.11
N THR A 365 0.47 -20.19 -3.96
CA THR A 365 0.11 -21.59 -3.66
C THR A 365 1.23 -22.60 -3.93
N GLU A 366 2.16 -22.27 -4.83
CA GLU A 366 3.18 -23.19 -5.31
C GLU A 366 4.23 -23.47 -4.22
N LYS A 367 4.46 -24.76 -3.94
CA LYS A 367 5.39 -25.16 -2.87
C LYS A 367 6.85 -24.83 -3.21
N GLY A 368 7.23 -24.93 -4.48
CA GLY A 368 8.60 -24.69 -4.96
C GLY A 368 9.03 -23.23 -5.04
N GLU A 369 8.09 -22.28 -4.89
CA GLU A 369 8.41 -20.85 -5.01
C GLU A 369 9.08 -20.31 -3.73
N ASP A 370 10.04 -19.40 -3.91
CA ASP A 370 10.81 -18.79 -2.82
C ASP A 370 9.97 -17.95 -1.86
N SER A 371 10.37 -17.92 -0.59
CA SER A 371 9.67 -17.15 0.46
C SER A 371 9.59 -15.65 0.17
N MET A 372 10.60 -15.08 -0.49
CA MET A 372 10.66 -13.66 -0.85
C MET A 372 9.72 -13.33 -2.03
N ALA A 373 9.66 -14.20 -3.04
CA ALA A 373 8.73 -14.06 -4.16
C ALA A 373 7.27 -14.23 -3.67
N LYS A 374 7.02 -15.20 -2.78
CA LYS A 374 5.72 -15.36 -2.10
C LYS A 374 5.32 -14.12 -1.32
N PHE A 375 6.24 -13.52 -0.56
CA PHE A 375 5.97 -12.27 0.14
C PHE A 375 5.56 -11.17 -0.84
N GLY A 376 6.31 -10.98 -1.93
CA GLY A 376 5.97 -10.02 -2.98
C GLY A 376 4.59 -10.26 -3.61
N ALA A 377 4.26 -11.52 -3.90
CA ALA A 377 2.97 -11.90 -4.47
C ALA A 377 1.80 -11.59 -3.54
N ILE A 378 1.93 -11.85 -2.23
CA ILE A 378 0.88 -11.58 -1.24
C ILE A 378 0.69 -10.07 -1.04
N ILE A 379 1.78 -9.30 -0.96
CA ILE A 379 1.71 -7.84 -0.85
C ILE A 379 1.15 -7.21 -2.13
N ALA A 380 1.53 -7.72 -3.31
CA ALA A 380 0.97 -7.27 -4.59
C ALA A 380 -0.53 -7.50 -4.69
N GLN A 381 -1.07 -8.62 -4.17
CA GLN A 381 -2.52 -8.81 -4.07
C GLN A 381 -3.17 -7.74 -3.19
N GLY A 382 -2.56 -7.43 -2.04
CA GLY A 382 -3.08 -6.39 -1.14
C GLY A 382 -3.05 -4.98 -1.75
N ILE A 383 -2.02 -4.69 -2.54
CA ILE A 383 -1.89 -3.44 -3.31
C ILE A 383 -2.96 -3.36 -4.40
N LEU A 384 -3.20 -4.45 -5.15
CA LEU A 384 -4.21 -4.46 -6.21
C LEU A 384 -5.63 -4.19 -5.70
N ASP A 385 -5.96 -4.70 -4.52
CA ASP A 385 -7.27 -4.59 -3.90
C ASP A 385 -7.33 -3.53 -2.78
N VAL A 386 -6.39 -2.56 -2.81
CA VAL A 386 -6.25 -1.53 -1.77
C VAL A 386 -7.54 -0.75 -1.52
N GLY A 387 -7.96 -0.68 -0.25
CA GLY A 387 -9.22 -0.05 0.17
C GLY A 387 -10.46 -0.59 -0.56
N GLY A 388 -10.49 -1.89 -0.87
CA GLY A 388 -11.54 -2.50 -1.70
C GLY A 388 -11.57 -1.94 -3.12
N ARG A 389 -10.41 -1.54 -3.66
CA ARG A 389 -10.23 -0.80 -4.94
C ARG A 389 -10.79 0.62 -4.97
N ASN A 390 -11.21 1.17 -3.84
CA ASN A 390 -11.62 2.58 -3.74
C ASN A 390 -10.42 3.54 -3.68
N MET A 391 -9.22 3.00 -3.47
CA MET A 391 -7.99 3.79 -3.39
C MET A 391 -7.08 3.53 -4.58
N THR A 392 -6.33 4.55 -4.95
CA THR A 392 -5.28 4.50 -5.97
C THR A 392 -3.96 4.90 -5.35
N ILE A 393 -2.85 4.53 -6.00
CA ILE A 393 -1.52 4.97 -5.59
C ILE A 393 -1.11 6.10 -6.54
N ALA A 394 -0.91 7.29 -6.00
CA ALA A 394 -0.58 8.46 -6.79
C ALA A 394 0.37 9.41 -6.04
N LEU A 395 1.54 9.64 -6.63
CA LEU A 395 2.56 10.59 -6.16
C LEU A 395 2.17 12.05 -6.40
N HIS A 396 1.30 12.26 -7.39
CA HIS A 396 0.79 13.57 -7.78
C HIS A 396 -0.66 13.71 -7.37
N ASN A 397 -1.04 14.92 -6.98
CA ASN A 397 -2.43 15.30 -6.87
C ASN A 397 -3.07 15.38 -8.25
N ARG A 398 -4.41 15.43 -8.28
CA ARG A 398 -5.18 15.48 -9.53
C ARG A 398 -4.86 16.73 -10.37
N SER A 399 -4.40 17.81 -9.72
CA SER A 399 -3.93 19.04 -10.36
C SER A 399 -2.54 18.94 -10.99
N GLY A 400 -1.84 17.81 -10.85
CA GLY A 400 -0.46 17.64 -11.31
C GLY A 400 0.60 18.23 -10.36
N THR A 401 0.18 18.74 -9.20
CA THR A 401 1.10 19.12 -8.12
C THR A 401 1.59 17.88 -7.39
N ILE A 402 2.84 17.90 -6.93
CA ILE A 402 3.43 16.80 -6.18
C ILE A 402 2.78 16.76 -4.80
N ASP A 403 2.45 15.57 -4.33
CA ASP A 403 1.95 15.38 -2.98
C ASP A 403 3.05 14.90 -2.04
N MET A 404 3.16 15.58 -0.90
CA MET A 404 4.19 15.27 0.10
C MET A 404 3.99 13.88 0.68
N GLY A 405 2.78 13.58 1.16
CA GLY A 405 2.48 12.29 1.79
C GLY A 405 2.73 11.11 0.86
N GLY A 406 2.31 11.21 -0.41
CA GLY A 406 2.49 10.11 -1.35
C GLY A 406 3.94 9.84 -1.74
N VAL A 407 4.75 10.87 -1.93
CA VAL A 407 6.17 10.71 -2.27
C VAL A 407 6.96 10.17 -1.09
N VAL A 408 6.78 10.77 0.09
CA VAL A 408 7.43 10.35 1.33
C VAL A 408 7.07 8.90 1.66
N GLY A 409 5.78 8.55 1.57
CA GLY A 409 5.29 7.20 1.79
C GLY A 409 5.87 6.17 0.83
N MET A 410 5.96 6.52 -0.45
CA MET A 410 6.57 5.63 -1.44
C MET A 410 8.08 5.45 -1.19
N MET A 411 8.81 6.51 -0.84
CA MET A 411 10.23 6.43 -0.54
C MET A 411 10.52 5.57 0.72
N ALA A 412 9.73 5.76 1.78
CA ALA A 412 9.81 4.94 2.99
C ALA A 412 9.42 3.48 2.70
N PHE A 413 8.37 3.25 1.91
CA PHE A 413 7.95 1.92 1.48
C PHE A 413 9.11 1.16 0.83
N GLN A 414 9.90 1.76 -0.06
CA GLN A 414 11.02 1.05 -0.74
C GLN A 414 12.08 0.49 0.21
N GLN A 415 12.13 0.92 1.47
CA GLN A 415 13.01 0.32 2.47
C GLN A 415 12.50 -1.05 2.97
N PHE A 416 11.35 -1.54 2.49
CA PHE A 416 10.82 -2.88 2.79
C PHE A 416 11.82 -4.00 2.45
N TRP A 417 12.74 -3.73 1.51
CA TRP A 417 13.84 -4.63 1.17
C TRP A 417 14.69 -5.02 2.38
N TYR A 418 14.91 -4.07 3.30
CA TYR A 418 15.71 -4.29 4.51
C TYR A 418 14.84 -4.60 5.73
N TRP A 419 13.64 -3.99 5.80
CA TRP A 419 12.78 -4.11 6.98
C TRP A 419 11.30 -4.12 6.62
N HIS A 420 10.62 -5.25 6.82
CA HIS A 420 9.21 -5.42 6.42
C HIS A 420 8.24 -4.46 7.15
N SER A 421 8.59 -3.95 8.34
CA SER A 421 7.77 -2.96 9.05
C SER A 421 7.67 -1.60 8.34
N MET A 422 8.38 -1.42 7.22
CA MET A 422 8.24 -0.25 6.35
C MET A 422 7.09 -0.38 5.32
N VAL A 423 6.51 -1.57 5.14
CA VAL A 423 5.38 -1.77 4.22
C VAL A 423 4.17 -0.86 4.52
N PRO A 424 3.74 -0.65 5.78
CA PRO A 424 2.59 0.23 6.10
C PRO A 424 2.71 1.69 5.63
N PHE A 425 3.92 2.19 5.34
CA PHE A 425 4.11 3.56 4.81
C PHE A 425 3.48 3.76 3.43
N ILE A 426 3.22 2.69 2.68
CA ILE A 426 2.47 2.76 1.41
C ILE A 426 1.10 3.42 1.60
N SER A 427 0.51 3.34 2.80
CA SER A 427 -0.79 3.95 3.09
C SER A 427 -0.80 5.46 2.85
N LEU A 428 0.34 6.15 2.98
CA LEU A 428 0.45 7.58 2.71
C LEU A 428 0.36 7.90 1.21
N ALA A 429 0.74 6.94 0.34
CA ALA A 429 0.61 7.05 -1.11
C ALA A 429 -0.78 6.62 -1.63
N CYS A 430 -1.55 5.92 -0.82
CA CYS A 430 -2.91 5.51 -1.13
C CYS A 430 -3.87 6.71 -0.97
N LYS A 431 -4.55 7.09 -2.06
CA LYS A 431 -5.55 8.16 -2.10
C LYS A 431 -6.91 7.64 -2.53
N PRO A 432 -8.00 8.06 -1.87
CA PRO A 432 -9.34 7.69 -2.29
C PRO A 432 -9.70 8.32 -3.64
N THR A 433 -10.25 7.51 -4.54
CA THR A 433 -10.79 7.97 -5.82
C THR A 433 -12.30 8.00 -5.74
N CYS A 434 -12.81 8.98 -5.01
CA CYS A 434 -14.23 9.26 -4.91
C CYS A 434 -14.60 10.60 -5.54
N LEU A 435 -15.88 10.70 -5.87
CA LEU A 435 -16.61 11.92 -6.14
C LEU A 435 -17.60 12.11 -4.98
N ILE A 436 -17.42 13.19 -4.23
CA ILE A 436 -18.27 13.56 -3.10
C ILE A 436 -18.79 14.96 -3.39
N ALA A 437 -20.09 15.07 -3.56
CA ALA A 437 -20.73 16.36 -3.72
C ALA A 437 -21.24 16.86 -2.37
N LEU A 438 -21.00 18.13 -2.07
CA LEU A 438 -21.41 18.78 -0.82
C LEU A 438 -22.19 20.05 -1.11
N THR A 439 -23.18 20.33 -0.27
CA THR A 439 -23.89 21.62 -0.24
C THR A 439 -23.07 22.68 0.50
N LYS A 440 -23.54 23.94 0.51
CA LYS A 440 -22.93 25.04 1.27
C LYS A 440 -22.75 24.70 2.77
N ASP A 441 -23.65 23.90 3.32
CA ASP A 441 -23.66 23.51 4.74
C ASP A 441 -22.84 22.24 5.02
N LEU A 442 -21.98 21.81 4.08
CA LEU A 442 -21.15 20.60 4.16
C LEU A 442 -21.95 19.29 4.32
N GLN A 443 -23.20 19.28 3.87
CA GLN A 443 -24.04 18.08 3.86
C GLN A 443 -23.97 17.38 2.50
N MET A 444 -24.15 16.06 2.49
CA MET A 444 -24.16 15.24 1.26
C MET A 444 -25.59 15.14 0.71
N PRO A 445 -25.92 15.78 -0.42
CA PRO A 445 -27.21 15.61 -1.06
C PRO A 445 -27.23 14.32 -1.88
N LYS A 446 -28.41 13.69 -1.98
CA LYS A 446 -28.65 12.61 -2.94
C LYS A 446 -28.71 13.20 -4.34
N ILE A 447 -27.68 12.93 -5.14
CA ILE A 447 -27.63 13.34 -6.54
C ILE A 447 -27.11 12.21 -7.41
N GLU A 448 -27.55 12.20 -8.67
CA GLU A 448 -27.11 11.27 -9.68
C GLU A 448 -26.25 11.97 -10.73
N PHE A 449 -25.12 11.36 -11.06
CA PHE A 449 -24.24 11.75 -12.14
C PHE A 449 -24.42 10.81 -13.33
N LYS A 450 -24.38 11.33 -14.56
CA LYS A 450 -24.44 10.51 -15.77
C LYS A 450 -23.03 10.20 -16.26
N CYS A 451 -22.70 8.93 -16.38
CA CYS A 451 -21.46 8.46 -16.96
C CYS A 451 -21.69 7.99 -18.41
N ASN A 452 -20.98 8.59 -19.36
CA ASN A 452 -21.05 8.27 -20.79
C ASN A 452 -20.11 7.12 -21.17
N ALA A 453 -20.23 6.01 -20.46
CA ALA A 453 -19.46 4.79 -20.69
C ALA A 453 -20.20 3.57 -20.14
N ARG A 454 -19.84 2.37 -20.60
CA ARG A 454 -20.37 1.09 -20.12
C ARG A 454 -20.00 0.89 -18.64
N ALA A 455 -20.93 0.37 -17.85
CA ALA A 455 -20.72 0.13 -16.41
C ALA A 455 -19.63 -0.93 -16.18
N SER A 456 -19.57 -1.97 -17.02
CA SER A 456 -18.54 -3.01 -16.98
C SER A 456 -17.10 -2.49 -17.07
N LEU A 457 -16.86 -1.32 -17.67
CA LEU A 457 -15.51 -0.75 -17.75
C LEU A 457 -14.97 -0.34 -16.36
N PHE A 458 -15.87 0.02 -15.44
CA PHE A 458 -15.52 0.60 -14.13
C PHE A 458 -16.03 -0.21 -12.94
N ALA A 459 -16.83 -1.24 -13.18
CA ALA A 459 -17.37 -2.12 -12.17
C ALA A 459 -16.27 -2.76 -11.30
N TYR A 460 -16.62 -3.04 -10.05
CA TYR A 460 -15.81 -3.95 -9.25
C TYR A 460 -15.87 -5.33 -9.91
N PRO A 461 -14.72 -6.00 -10.11
CA PRO A 461 -14.78 -7.39 -10.49
C PRO A 461 -15.40 -8.22 -9.38
N PRO A 462 -16.00 -9.36 -9.75
CA PRO A 462 -16.66 -10.23 -8.80
C PRO A 462 -15.68 -10.66 -7.69
N PRO A 463 -16.14 -10.71 -6.42
CA PRO A 463 -15.34 -11.27 -5.33
C PRO A 463 -14.84 -12.66 -5.70
N LEU A 464 -13.60 -12.99 -5.33
CA LEU A 464 -13.11 -14.35 -5.44
C LEU A 464 -14.01 -15.27 -4.61
N GLU A 465 -14.70 -16.20 -5.26
CA GLU A 465 -15.56 -17.14 -4.54
C GLU A 465 -14.73 -17.97 -3.56
N SER A 466 -15.16 -17.98 -2.30
CA SER A 466 -14.47 -18.74 -1.26
C SER A 466 -14.51 -20.23 -1.61
N LYS A 467 -13.35 -20.89 -1.63
CA LYS A 467 -13.20 -22.33 -1.91
C LYS A 467 -14.15 -23.25 -1.12
N LYS A 468 -14.71 -22.80 0.01
CA LYS A 468 -15.75 -23.53 0.76
C LYS A 468 -17.02 -23.79 -0.07
N LYS A 469 -17.42 -22.89 -0.99
CA LYS A 469 -18.56 -23.12 -1.88
C LYS A 469 -18.22 -24.14 -2.97
N GLU A 470 -17.05 -24.03 -3.59
CA GLU A 470 -16.57 -25.02 -4.57
C GLU A 470 -16.33 -26.41 -3.97
N GLU A 471 -15.84 -26.52 -2.73
CA GLU A 471 -15.69 -27.81 -2.05
C GLU A 471 -17.06 -28.45 -1.75
N HIS A 472 -18.07 -27.67 -1.36
CA HIS A 472 -19.43 -28.19 -1.19
C HIS A 472 -20.02 -28.70 -2.52
N GLU A 473 -19.81 -27.96 -3.61
CA GLU A 473 -20.30 -28.30 -4.95
C GLU A 473 -19.55 -29.51 -5.56
N LYS A 474 -18.23 -29.61 -5.35
CA LYS A 474 -17.41 -30.77 -5.74
C LYS A 474 -17.73 -32.01 -4.90
N VAL A 475 -18.08 -31.84 -3.62
CA VAL A 475 -18.52 -32.96 -2.76
C VAL A 475 -19.92 -33.43 -3.16
N GLU A 476 -20.85 -32.54 -3.47
CA GLU A 476 -22.20 -32.92 -3.95
C GLU A 476 -22.15 -33.67 -5.29
N THR A 477 -21.33 -33.21 -6.23
CA THR A 477 -21.12 -33.90 -7.53
C THR A 477 -20.40 -35.25 -7.38
N ALA A 478 -19.48 -35.39 -6.43
CA ALA A 478 -18.86 -36.67 -6.08
C ALA A 478 -19.86 -37.65 -5.42
N VAL A 479 -20.71 -37.18 -4.50
CA VAL A 479 -21.72 -38.02 -3.85
C VAL A 479 -22.78 -38.50 -4.85
N LEU A 480 -23.16 -37.66 -5.83
CA LEU A 480 -24.08 -38.02 -6.93
C LEU A 480 -23.49 -39.08 -7.89
N SER A 481 -22.19 -38.99 -8.19
CA SER A 481 -21.52 -39.96 -9.06
C SER A 481 -21.24 -41.31 -8.38
N ILE A 482 -21.09 -41.34 -7.04
CA ILE A 482 -20.95 -42.57 -6.26
C ILE A 482 -22.32 -43.22 -6.00
N THR A 483 -23.39 -42.43 -5.81
CA THR A 483 -24.76 -42.96 -5.62
C THR A 483 -25.35 -43.54 -6.92
N HIS A 484 -24.96 -43.06 -8.10
CA HIS A 484 -25.31 -43.71 -9.37
C HIS A 484 -24.57 -45.04 -9.63
N LYS A 485 -23.38 -45.24 -9.04
CA LYS A 485 -22.65 -46.52 -9.13
C LYS A 485 -23.17 -47.61 -8.17
N LYS A 486 -24.04 -47.28 -7.21
CA LYS A 486 -24.61 -48.22 -6.22
C LYS A 486 -26.10 -48.54 -6.44
N LYS A 487 -26.53 -48.76 -7.69
CA LYS A 487 -27.75 -49.54 -7.99
C LYS A 487 -27.34 -50.94 -8.48
N PRO A 488 -27.89 -52.04 -7.92
CA PRO A 488 -27.39 -53.38 -8.14
C PRO A 488 -27.76 -53.93 -9.52
N ALA A 489 -26.80 -54.63 -10.12
CA ALA A 489 -26.91 -55.36 -11.38
C ALA A 489 -27.95 -56.51 -11.32
N LYS A 490 -28.82 -56.60 -12.33
CA LYS A 490 -29.47 -57.85 -12.76
C LYS A 490 -29.70 -57.87 -14.29
N LYS A 491 -28.88 -58.71 -14.96
CA LYS A 491 -29.04 -59.56 -16.16
C LYS A 491 -29.63 -59.00 -17.48
N GLY A 492 -28.87 -59.20 -18.58
CA GLY A 492 -29.42 -59.51 -19.92
C GLY A 492 -28.59 -59.05 -21.14
N GLU A 493 -27.66 -59.91 -21.59
CA GLU A 493 -27.16 -60.16 -22.97
C GLU A 493 -26.62 -59.06 -23.93
N GLU A 494 -25.34 -59.27 -24.31
CA GLU A 494 -24.66 -59.14 -25.60
C GLU A 494 -24.96 -57.98 -26.58
N LYS A 495 -23.97 -57.07 -26.72
CA LYS A 495 -23.11 -56.95 -27.93
C LYS A 495 -21.92 -56.02 -27.65
N MET A 496 -20.71 -56.49 -27.99
CA MET A 496 -19.52 -55.66 -28.11
C MET A 496 -19.62 -54.83 -29.40
N GLU A 497 -19.35 -53.53 -29.32
CA GLU A 497 -18.41 -52.86 -30.21
C GLU A 497 -17.90 -51.60 -29.50
N VAL A 498 -16.58 -51.51 -29.45
CA VAL A 498 -15.82 -50.40 -28.88
C VAL A 498 -15.71 -49.35 -29.97
N ASP A 499 -16.25 -48.17 -29.73
CA ASP A 499 -15.74 -46.92 -30.28
C ASP A 499 -15.72 -45.88 -29.15
N GLU A 500 -14.52 -45.67 -28.59
CA GLU A 500 -14.24 -44.53 -27.71
C GLU A 500 -14.17 -43.26 -28.57
N GLU A 501 -15.32 -42.62 -28.79
CA GLU A 501 -15.33 -41.19 -29.10
C GLU A 501 -15.17 -40.39 -27.80
N PRO A 502 -14.17 -39.50 -27.68
CA PRO A 502 -14.02 -38.65 -26.52
C PRO A 502 -15.17 -37.64 -26.50
N LYS A 503 -16.13 -37.83 -25.58
CA LYS A 503 -17.11 -36.80 -25.26
C LYS A 503 -16.37 -35.53 -24.83
N PRO A 504 -16.69 -34.37 -25.43
CA PRO A 504 -16.00 -33.13 -25.13
C PRO A 504 -16.20 -32.80 -23.66
N ALA A 505 -15.11 -32.41 -23.01
CA ALA A 505 -15.15 -31.73 -21.74
C ALA A 505 -16.19 -30.60 -21.86
N LYS A 506 -17.18 -30.60 -20.95
CA LYS A 506 -17.97 -29.40 -20.72
C LYS A 506 -16.99 -28.32 -20.28
N GLU A 507 -16.54 -27.52 -21.24
CA GLU A 507 -16.07 -26.18 -20.96
C GLU A 507 -17.18 -25.53 -20.14
N GLU A 508 -16.84 -25.10 -18.92
CA GLU A 508 -17.61 -24.07 -18.25
C GLU A 508 -17.68 -22.89 -19.22
N GLU A 509 -18.83 -22.76 -19.87
CA GLU A 509 -19.24 -21.51 -20.49
C GLU A 509 -19.09 -20.43 -19.42
N LYS A 510 -17.99 -19.68 -19.49
CA LYS A 510 -17.98 -18.32 -19.00
C LYS A 510 -19.22 -17.69 -19.63
N LYS A 511 -20.22 -17.38 -18.81
CA LYS A 511 -21.32 -16.51 -19.25
C LYS A 511 -20.68 -15.35 -20.00
N PRO A 512 -20.92 -15.20 -21.32
CA PRO A 512 -20.46 -14.02 -22.02
C PRO A 512 -21.05 -12.85 -21.25
N VAL A 513 -20.19 -11.87 -20.92
CA VAL A 513 -20.64 -10.58 -20.42
C VAL A 513 -21.71 -10.12 -21.41
N PRO A 514 -22.97 -9.88 -20.99
CA PRO A 514 -24.01 -9.58 -21.94
C PRO A 514 -23.60 -8.32 -22.72
N ASP A 515 -23.44 -8.46 -24.04
CA ASP A 515 -23.08 -7.39 -24.98
C ASP A 515 -24.17 -6.30 -25.13
N ASN A 516 -25.14 -6.27 -24.21
CA ASN A 516 -26.30 -5.38 -24.22
C ASN A 516 -26.33 -4.45 -23.00
N GLU A 517 -25.17 -4.02 -22.52
CA GLU A 517 -25.11 -2.97 -21.50
C GLU A 517 -25.41 -1.59 -22.10
N PRO A 518 -26.21 -0.76 -21.42
CA PRO A 518 -26.49 0.59 -21.87
C PRO A 518 -25.18 1.40 -21.98
N PRO A 519 -25.03 2.24 -23.03
CA PRO A 519 -23.81 3.02 -23.25
C PRO A 519 -23.60 4.10 -22.18
N THR A 520 -24.63 4.37 -21.37
CA THR A 520 -24.60 5.33 -20.27
C THR A 520 -25.15 4.68 -19.01
N HIS A 521 -24.54 4.96 -17.86
CA HIS A 521 -25.05 4.56 -16.54
C HIS A 521 -25.10 5.76 -15.59
N THR A 522 -26.00 5.71 -14.61
CA THR A 522 -26.11 6.70 -13.53
C THR A 522 -25.27 6.27 -12.33
N ILE A 523 -24.76 7.25 -11.58
CA ILE A 523 -23.90 7.06 -10.43
C ILE A 523 -24.38 7.97 -9.30
N GLU A 524 -24.61 7.42 -8.10
CA GLU A 524 -25.09 8.16 -6.93
C GLU A 524 -23.96 8.78 -6.10
N ASN A 525 -24.25 9.84 -5.36
CA ASN A 525 -23.32 10.46 -4.40
C ASN A 525 -23.39 9.77 -3.02
N PRO A 526 -22.27 9.40 -2.38
CA PRO A 526 -20.89 9.40 -2.87
C PRO A 526 -20.58 8.18 -3.75
N ALA A 527 -19.74 8.35 -4.76
CA ALA A 527 -19.33 7.26 -5.64
C ALA A 527 -17.83 7.17 -5.87
N ARG A 528 -17.39 5.94 -6.12
CA ARG A 528 -16.07 5.66 -6.68
C ARG A 528 -16.02 6.13 -8.13
N VAL A 529 -15.02 6.97 -8.44
CA VAL A 529 -14.78 7.45 -9.80
C VAL A 529 -13.30 7.37 -10.12
N VAL A 530 -12.95 6.59 -11.15
CA VAL A 530 -11.56 6.42 -11.62
C VAL A 530 -11.13 7.60 -12.48
N ARG A 531 -9.82 7.87 -12.58
CA ARG A 531 -9.26 9.00 -13.37
C ARG A 531 -9.72 9.01 -14.84
N LEU A 532 -9.84 7.83 -15.48
CA LEU A 532 -10.34 7.71 -16.84
C LEU A 532 -11.86 7.98 -16.93
N GLN A 533 -12.61 7.60 -15.91
CA GLN A 533 -14.06 7.80 -15.80
C GLN A 533 -14.44 9.27 -15.65
N LEU A 534 -13.59 10.09 -15.01
CA LEU A 534 -13.84 11.54 -14.85
C LEU A 534 -14.07 12.27 -16.18
N LYS A 535 -13.42 11.81 -17.27
CA LYS A 535 -13.58 12.41 -18.61
C LYS A 535 -14.95 12.11 -19.24
N THR A 536 -15.63 11.06 -18.79
CA THR A 536 -16.92 10.62 -19.32
C THR A 536 -18.09 11.06 -18.44
N LEU A 537 -17.85 11.73 -17.32
CA LEU A 537 -18.90 12.22 -16.43
C LEU A 537 -19.52 13.51 -16.94
N SER A 538 -20.85 13.55 -16.88
CA SER A 538 -21.67 14.71 -17.18
C SER A 538 -22.78 14.83 -16.13
N MET A 539 -23.22 16.06 -15.88
CA MET A 539 -24.37 16.29 -15.02
C MET A 539 -25.65 16.30 -15.85
N MET A 540 -26.76 15.83 -15.28
CA MET A 540 -28.06 15.97 -15.93
C MET A 540 -28.46 17.45 -16.02
N GLU A 541 -28.89 17.90 -17.19
CA GLU A 541 -29.21 19.31 -17.48
C GLU A 541 -30.34 19.88 -16.62
N ASN A 542 -31.22 19.01 -16.08
CA ASN A 542 -32.34 19.36 -15.21
C ASN A 542 -32.08 19.14 -13.71
N SER A 543 -30.83 19.03 -13.26
CA SER A 543 -30.54 18.83 -11.84
C SER A 543 -30.79 20.09 -10.99
N ARG A 544 -31.38 19.92 -9.81
CA ARG A 544 -31.58 20.96 -8.78
C ARG A 544 -30.27 21.64 -8.38
N TYR A 545 -29.19 20.87 -8.40
CA TYR A 545 -27.87 21.34 -7.98
C TYR A 545 -26.99 21.67 -9.19
N LYS A 546 -26.23 22.76 -9.11
CA LYS A 546 -25.22 23.13 -10.11
C LYS A 546 -23.83 23.12 -9.47
N PRO A 547 -22.84 22.39 -10.01
CA PRO A 547 -21.51 22.36 -9.45
C PRO A 547 -20.79 23.67 -9.74
N VAL A 548 -20.06 24.19 -8.75
CA VAL A 548 -19.25 25.41 -8.88
C VAL A 548 -18.02 25.15 -9.75
N LYS A 549 -17.48 23.93 -9.71
CA LYS A 549 -16.35 23.46 -10.51
C LYS A 549 -16.78 22.29 -11.39
N SER A 550 -16.11 22.11 -12.53
CA SER A 550 -16.41 20.98 -13.41
C SER A 550 -16.27 19.63 -12.69
N VAL A 551 -17.22 18.73 -12.95
CA VAL A 551 -17.23 17.36 -12.40
C VAL A 551 -15.99 16.56 -12.83
N THR A 552 -15.34 16.97 -13.92
CA THR A 552 -14.10 16.37 -14.45
C THR A 552 -12.91 16.47 -13.50
N TYR A 553 -12.89 17.42 -12.55
CA TYR A 553 -11.85 17.50 -11.52
C TYR A 553 -12.01 16.40 -10.45
N GLY A 554 -13.23 15.90 -10.26
CA GLY A 554 -13.59 14.91 -9.25
C GLY A 554 -13.33 15.36 -7.80
N GLY A 555 -13.51 14.45 -6.85
CA GLY A 555 -13.14 14.69 -5.46
C GLY A 555 -14.27 15.39 -4.74
N ILE A 556 -13.94 16.34 -3.87
CA ILE A 556 -14.96 17.15 -3.19
C ILE A 556 -15.40 18.26 -4.14
N ILE A 557 -16.69 18.26 -4.49
CA ILE A 557 -17.30 19.28 -5.36
C ILE A 557 -18.41 20.00 -4.61
N MET A 558 -18.30 21.33 -4.56
CA MET A 558 -19.35 22.17 -4.00
C MET A 558 -20.47 22.38 -5.01
N LEU A 559 -21.69 22.17 -4.54
CA LEU A 559 -22.92 22.37 -5.29
C LEU A 559 -23.62 23.65 -4.86
N LEU A 560 -24.10 24.42 -5.83
CA LEU A 560 -25.06 25.50 -5.64
C LEU A 560 -26.46 24.92 -5.82
N ASP A 561 -27.28 25.04 -4.79
CA ASP A 561 -28.71 24.73 -4.86
C ASP A 561 -29.43 25.84 -5.62
N ARG A 562 -30.15 25.50 -6.69
CA ARG A 562 -30.97 26.46 -7.46
C ARG A 562 -32.37 26.63 -6.88
N THR A 563 -32.81 25.75 -5.99
CA THR A 563 -34.14 25.79 -5.36
C THR A 563 -34.01 25.62 -3.83
N PRO A 564 -33.55 26.66 -3.12
CA PRO A 564 -33.32 26.59 -1.67
C PRO A 564 -34.60 26.36 -0.84
N ASP A 565 -35.77 26.62 -1.42
CA ASP A 565 -37.07 26.54 -0.71
C ASP A 565 -37.62 25.11 -0.57
N GLN A 566 -37.03 24.11 -1.25
CA GLN A 566 -37.44 22.70 -1.13
C GLN A 566 -36.57 21.97 -0.10
N LYS A 567 -37.13 21.05 0.69
CA LYS A 567 -36.31 20.20 1.59
C LYS A 567 -35.31 19.38 0.77
N ALA A 568 -34.04 19.40 1.15
CA ALA A 568 -33.00 18.61 0.50
C ALA A 568 -33.04 17.16 1.02
N GLU A 569 -33.09 16.18 0.12
CA GLU A 569 -32.85 14.79 0.51
C GLU A 569 -31.35 14.56 0.71
N LEU A 570 -30.98 14.23 1.93
CA LEU A 570 -29.59 14.01 2.33
C LEU A 570 -29.28 12.51 2.36
N VAL A 571 -28.03 12.17 2.07
CA VAL A 571 -27.49 10.83 2.27
C VAL A 571 -27.23 10.64 3.77
N VAL A 572 -27.76 9.55 4.35
CA VAL A 572 -27.44 9.19 5.74
C VAL A 572 -25.97 8.78 5.80
N GLN A 573 -25.20 9.37 6.72
CA GLN A 573 -23.81 8.97 6.94
C GLN A 573 -23.79 7.50 7.38
N ALA A 574 -23.05 6.66 6.66
CA ALA A 574 -22.80 5.30 7.11
C ALA A 574 -21.99 5.36 8.42
N VAL A 575 -22.49 4.70 9.46
CA VAL A 575 -21.76 4.56 10.73
C VAL A 575 -20.52 3.70 10.45
N ALA A 576 -19.33 4.22 10.75
CA ALA A 576 -18.09 3.44 10.68
C ALA A 576 -18.14 2.29 11.71
N GLY A 577 -17.87 1.05 11.29
CA GLY A 577 -17.96 -0.11 12.20
C GLY A 577 -18.22 -1.48 11.57
N GLY A 578 -17.81 -1.71 10.32
CA GLY A 578 -17.98 -3.02 9.66
C GLY A 578 -19.43 -3.40 9.37
N THR A 579 -19.61 -4.34 8.45
CA THR A 579 -20.92 -4.86 8.06
C THR A 579 -21.35 -5.97 9.00
N THR A 580 -21.89 -5.63 10.18
CA THR A 580 -22.91 -6.51 10.76
C THR A 580 -24.23 -6.20 10.07
N LEU A 581 -24.70 -7.13 9.24
CA LEU A 581 -25.97 -7.05 8.51
C LEU A 581 -27.20 -7.14 9.45
N ASP A 582 -27.06 -6.84 10.74
CA ASP A 582 -28.13 -6.90 11.72
C ASP A 582 -28.06 -5.71 12.70
N PRO A 583 -28.98 -4.73 12.62
CA PRO A 583 -29.11 -3.63 13.58
C PRO A 583 -29.48 -4.07 15.01
N ALA A 584 -29.71 -5.37 15.24
CA ALA A 584 -30.21 -5.93 16.49
C ALA A 584 -29.20 -6.81 17.25
N ALA A 585 -27.98 -6.99 16.74
CA ALA A 585 -26.94 -7.71 17.49
C ALA A 585 -26.31 -6.75 18.53
N PRO A 586 -26.34 -7.07 19.84
CA PRO A 586 -25.71 -6.22 20.84
C PRO A 586 -24.20 -6.11 20.57
N GLU A 587 -23.69 -4.88 20.65
CA GLU A 587 -22.25 -4.57 20.62
C GLU A 587 -21.54 -5.49 21.63
N LYS A 588 -20.76 -6.46 21.16
CA LYS A 588 -20.01 -7.35 22.06
C LYS A 588 -18.94 -6.52 22.76
N GLN A 589 -18.98 -6.53 24.09
CA GLN A 589 -18.06 -5.80 24.96
C GLN A 589 -16.59 -6.03 24.56
N PRO A 590 -15.72 -5.01 24.68
CA PRO A 590 -14.28 -5.18 24.50
C PRO A 590 -13.76 -6.23 25.50
N HIS A 591 -13.01 -7.22 25.00
CA HIS A 591 -12.51 -8.31 25.83
C HIS A 591 -11.29 -7.86 26.64
N SER A 592 -11.14 -8.48 27.82
CA SER A 592 -9.96 -8.37 28.68
C SER A 592 -8.70 -8.86 27.97
N THR A 593 -7.58 -8.24 28.32
CA THR A 593 -6.22 -8.57 27.87
C THR A 593 -5.92 -10.07 27.91
N PHE A 594 -5.22 -10.56 26.88
CA PHE A 594 -4.76 -11.94 26.74
C PHE A 594 -4.03 -12.44 27.99
N GLU A 595 -4.62 -13.35 28.76
CA GLU A 595 -3.85 -14.23 29.66
C GLU A 595 -3.40 -15.46 28.87
N ILE A 596 -2.09 -15.72 28.87
CA ILE A 596 -1.50 -16.95 28.35
C ILE A 596 -1.40 -17.91 29.54
N ASP A 597 -2.11 -19.04 29.49
CA ASP A 597 -1.91 -20.12 30.46
C ASP A 597 -0.57 -20.81 30.13
N LEU A 598 0.42 -20.59 31.00
CA LEU A 598 1.78 -21.14 30.87
C LEU A 598 1.85 -22.66 31.12
N LYS A 599 0.72 -23.32 31.36
CA LYS A 599 0.66 -24.77 31.64
C LYS A 599 0.76 -25.68 30.41
N ASP A 600 0.68 -25.11 29.20
CA ASP A 600 0.87 -25.86 27.94
C ASP A 600 2.31 -25.80 27.40
N TYR A 601 3.29 -25.45 28.24
CA TYR A 601 4.73 -25.55 27.95
C TYR A 601 5.46 -26.50 28.89
#